data_AF-A0A4R4P325-F1
#
_entry.id   AF-A0A4R4P325-F1
#
_cell.length_a   1.000
_cell.length_b   1.000
_cell.length_c   1.000
_cell.angle_alpha   90.00
_cell.angle_beta   90.00
_cell.angle_gamma   90.00
#
_symmetry.space_group_name_H-M   'P 1'
#
loop_
_entity.id
_entity.type
_entity.pdbx_description
1 polymer ?
#
loop_
_entity_poly.entity_id
_entity_poly.type
_entity_poly.pdbx_seq_one_letter_code
_entity_poly.pdbx_strand_id
1 'polypeptide(L)'
;MSNRNRPLVIAVAAVAVVAVAGGGMLAAARGPESQTGASAAPLSVPRTPPTTLPVTKVVIDASKLPTGRSPQVPYLRGRTVQGGISSAVKVPGSVPVEAVARLWDTTLAMEVPDANSSSLVVLNEAGKVVQRLPGIDSLVTSSNGNAAAYATGGRYTGRDGGTVHFRTTDNKDVILDHARARDIEVLAVVDRTVYISSRPEDGETPSLHIWHSDANMAEDTKVARPVAVSPDGTLAAGLPVFTDSGLCSVVTDLSKRRQQWRTCQYRLDSFSPGNAFVLGYPPNAGSPYGESAASVLDAKTGKVVRTWLAESLRNAVPEDDDHVLFEWHDQAGPKSRSAVVRCTVSTGQCELASPLSPEPLLLGS
;
A
#
# COMPACT_ATOMS: atom_id res chain seq x y z
N MET A 1 -30.58 -32.75 -23.56
CA MET A 1 -29.31 -32.16 -24.04
C MET A 1 -28.22 -33.23 -23.90
N SER A 2 -27.63 -33.63 -25.03
CA SER A 2 -26.74 -34.80 -25.15
C SER A 2 -25.29 -34.44 -24.78
N ASN A 3 -24.71 -35.23 -23.87
CA ASN A 3 -23.40 -35.01 -23.25
C ASN A 3 -22.27 -35.63 -24.12
N ARG A 4 -21.84 -34.94 -25.17
CA ARG A 4 -20.93 -35.48 -26.21
C ARG A 4 -19.43 -35.14 -26.08
N ASN A 5 -19.00 -34.45 -25.02
CA ASN A 5 -17.62 -33.91 -24.96
C ASN A 5 -16.68 -34.59 -23.94
N ARG A 6 -17.09 -35.66 -23.26
CA ARG A 6 -16.22 -36.38 -22.31
C ARG A 6 -14.99 -37.10 -22.90
N PRO A 7 -14.99 -37.64 -24.14
CA PRO A 7 -13.82 -38.39 -24.61
C PRO A 7 -12.64 -37.50 -25.05
N LEU A 8 -12.86 -36.19 -25.27
CA LEU A 8 -11.80 -35.29 -25.77
C LEU A 8 -10.86 -34.80 -24.65
N VAL A 9 -11.35 -34.68 -23.42
CA VAL A 9 -10.57 -34.19 -22.27
C VAL A 9 -9.54 -35.22 -21.79
N ILE A 10 -9.84 -36.52 -21.96
CA ILE A 10 -8.95 -37.60 -21.52
C ILE A 10 -7.73 -37.74 -22.46
N ALA A 11 -7.87 -37.44 -23.75
CA ALA A 11 -6.78 -37.55 -24.71
C ALA A 11 -5.69 -36.49 -24.53
N VAL A 12 -6.05 -35.26 -24.13
CA VAL A 12 -5.10 -34.15 -23.97
C VAL A 12 -4.24 -34.31 -22.72
N ALA A 13 -4.79 -34.89 -21.65
CA ALA A 13 -4.04 -35.13 -20.41
C ALA A 13 -2.94 -36.20 -20.56
N ALA A 14 -3.10 -37.18 -21.45
CA ALA A 14 -2.12 -38.25 -21.65
C ALA A 14 -0.85 -37.79 -22.39
N VAL A 15 -0.96 -36.79 -23.28
CA VAL A 15 0.19 -36.30 -24.07
C VAL A 15 1.12 -35.42 -23.23
N ALA A 16 0.59 -34.68 -22.26
CA ALA A 16 1.40 -33.81 -21.40
C ALA A 16 2.32 -34.58 -20.44
N VAL A 17 1.89 -35.75 -19.93
CA VAL A 17 2.68 -36.55 -18.98
C VAL A 17 3.88 -37.22 -19.66
N VAL A 18 3.77 -37.60 -20.93
CA VAL A 18 4.88 -38.24 -21.67
C VAL A 18 5.99 -37.24 -22.00
N ALA A 19 5.68 -35.96 -22.24
CA ALA A 19 6.68 -34.94 -22.53
C ALA A 19 7.56 -34.58 -21.31
N VAL A 20 6.98 -34.56 -20.11
CA VAL A 20 7.72 -34.24 -18.87
C VAL A 20 8.63 -35.39 -18.44
N ALA A 21 8.19 -36.64 -18.60
CA ALA A 21 9.01 -37.81 -18.29
C ALA A 21 10.19 -38.01 -19.28
N GLY A 22 9.98 -37.69 -20.57
CA GLY A 22 11.04 -37.79 -21.59
C GLY A 22 12.15 -36.74 -21.45
N GLY A 23 11.82 -35.50 -21.07
CA GLY A 23 12.79 -34.42 -20.90
C GLY A 23 13.77 -34.63 -19.74
N GLY A 24 13.33 -35.27 -18.65
CA GLY A 24 14.16 -35.51 -17.47
C GLY A 24 15.30 -36.52 -17.69
N MET A 25 15.11 -37.52 -18.55
CA MET A 25 16.13 -38.54 -18.82
C MET A 25 17.27 -38.05 -19.73
N LEU A 26 17.01 -37.11 -20.64
CA LEU A 26 18.05 -36.53 -21.50
C LEU A 26 18.97 -35.53 -20.77
N ALA A 27 18.49 -34.91 -19.70
CA ALA A 27 19.30 -34.00 -18.88
C ALA A 27 20.26 -34.75 -17.93
N ALA A 28 19.88 -35.94 -17.43
CA ALA A 28 20.72 -36.74 -16.54
C ALA A 28 21.93 -37.42 -17.22
N ALA A 29 21.92 -37.53 -18.55
CA ALA A 29 23.01 -38.14 -19.32
C ALA A 29 24.19 -37.19 -19.60
N ARG A 30 24.05 -35.88 -19.34
CA ARG A 30 25.12 -34.89 -19.49
C ARG A 30 25.70 -34.57 -18.11
N GLY A 31 26.61 -35.43 -17.64
CA GLY A 31 27.42 -35.12 -16.47
C GLY A 31 28.29 -33.86 -16.70
N PRO A 32 28.63 -33.11 -15.65
CA PRO A 32 29.47 -31.92 -15.79
C PRO A 32 30.88 -32.31 -16.26
N GLU A 33 31.32 -31.75 -17.39
CA GLU A 33 32.71 -31.85 -17.84
C GLU A 33 33.63 -31.15 -16.83
N SER A 34 34.61 -31.89 -16.33
CA SER A 34 35.65 -31.34 -15.47
C SER A 34 36.64 -30.54 -16.32
N GLN A 35 36.51 -29.21 -16.32
CA GLN A 35 37.52 -28.31 -16.92
C GLN A 35 38.79 -28.33 -16.06
N THR A 36 39.69 -29.27 -16.33
CA THR A 36 41.07 -29.24 -15.83
C THR A 36 41.87 -28.24 -16.66
N GLY A 37 42.14 -27.04 -16.13
CA GLY A 37 43.11 -26.12 -16.77
C GLY A 37 43.09 -24.65 -16.41
N ALA A 38 42.13 -24.14 -15.64
CA ALA A 38 42.13 -22.72 -15.24
C ALA A 38 42.76 -22.53 -13.85
N SER A 39 44.06 -22.24 -13.82
CA SER A 39 44.73 -21.75 -12.61
C SER A 39 44.14 -20.38 -12.24
N ALA A 40 43.29 -20.34 -11.22
CA ALA A 40 42.70 -19.11 -10.71
C ALA A 40 43.81 -18.19 -10.17
N ALA A 41 43.99 -17.02 -10.79
CA ALA A 41 44.82 -15.95 -10.25
C ALA A 41 44.23 -15.47 -8.90
N PRO A 42 45.06 -15.12 -7.90
CA PRO A 42 44.56 -14.61 -6.64
C PRO A 42 43.78 -13.30 -6.87
N LEU A 43 42.52 -13.30 -6.43
CA LEU A 43 41.67 -12.11 -6.46
C LEU A 43 42.26 -11.05 -5.53
N SER A 44 42.62 -9.89 -6.10
CA SER A 44 42.94 -8.69 -5.35
C SER A 44 41.74 -8.31 -4.48
N VAL A 45 41.91 -8.36 -3.16
CA VAL A 45 40.88 -8.00 -2.18
C VAL A 45 40.51 -6.52 -2.38
N PRO A 46 39.23 -6.19 -2.68
CA PRO A 46 38.79 -4.81 -2.77
C PRO A 46 38.99 -4.10 -1.43
N ARG A 47 39.68 -2.95 -1.51
CA ARG A 47 39.88 -2.01 -0.41
C ARG A 47 38.52 -1.62 0.17
N THR A 48 38.32 -1.83 1.46
CA THR A 48 37.11 -1.48 2.20
C THR A 48 36.74 -0.01 1.93
N PRO A 49 35.53 0.29 1.45
CA PRO A 49 35.09 1.68 1.31
C PRO A 49 35.11 2.36 2.69
N PRO A 50 35.45 3.65 2.78
CA PRO A 50 35.32 4.38 4.03
C PRO A 50 33.87 4.30 4.51
N THR A 51 33.68 3.89 5.76
CA THR A 51 32.39 3.91 6.46
C THR A 51 31.99 5.37 6.71
N THR A 52 31.60 6.10 5.66
CA THR A 52 30.82 7.32 5.84
C THR A 52 29.50 6.91 6.45
N LEU A 53 29.24 7.38 7.67
CA LEU A 53 27.93 7.21 8.30
C LEU A 53 26.87 7.66 7.29
N PRO A 54 25.84 6.84 7.02
CA PRO A 54 24.85 7.17 6.01
C PRO A 54 24.19 8.50 6.37
N VAL A 55 24.18 9.45 5.44
CA VAL A 55 23.57 10.77 5.64
C VAL A 55 22.09 10.58 5.94
N THR A 56 21.67 10.83 7.18
CA THR A 56 20.28 10.60 7.60
C THR A 56 19.29 11.50 6.87
N LYS A 57 19.73 12.64 6.31
CA LYS A 57 18.88 13.59 5.59
C LYS A 57 19.26 13.70 4.11
N VAL A 58 18.30 13.50 3.21
CA VAL A 58 18.49 13.58 1.75
C VAL A 58 17.55 14.61 1.17
N VAL A 59 18.04 15.49 0.28
CA VAL A 59 17.19 16.44 -0.45
C VAL A 59 16.79 15.83 -1.79
N ILE A 60 15.49 15.79 -2.07
CA ILE A 60 14.92 15.30 -3.32
C ILE A 60 14.75 16.48 -4.28
N ASP A 61 15.51 16.45 -5.37
CA ASP A 61 15.29 17.30 -6.56
C ASP A 61 14.99 16.38 -7.74
N ALA A 62 13.71 16.11 -7.98
CA ALA A 62 13.28 15.17 -9.01
C ALA A 62 13.75 15.54 -10.41
N SER A 63 14.02 16.83 -10.68
CA SER A 63 14.52 17.28 -11.99
C SER A 63 15.96 16.83 -12.29
N LYS A 64 16.71 16.41 -11.26
CA LYS A 64 18.11 15.96 -11.35
C LYS A 64 18.28 14.46 -11.14
N LEU A 65 17.21 13.75 -10.80
CA LEU A 65 17.27 12.32 -10.54
C LEU A 65 17.37 11.52 -11.85
N PRO A 66 18.12 10.40 -11.85
CA PRO A 66 18.10 9.48 -12.98
C PRO A 66 16.73 8.82 -13.12
N THR A 67 16.37 8.42 -14.34
CA THR A 67 15.19 7.57 -14.57
C THR A 67 15.41 6.19 -13.96
N GLY A 68 14.43 5.74 -13.19
CA GLY A 68 14.42 4.49 -12.47
C GLY A 68 13.46 3.45 -13.03
N ARG A 69 13.11 2.48 -12.18
CA ARG A 69 12.07 1.48 -12.47
C ARG A 69 10.68 2.09 -12.21
N SER A 70 9.68 1.70 -13.00
CA SER A 70 8.28 2.00 -12.69
C SER A 70 7.83 1.46 -11.32
N PRO A 71 6.91 2.15 -10.61
CA PRO A 71 6.37 1.66 -9.34
C PRO A 71 5.77 0.26 -9.44
N GLN A 72 5.98 -0.53 -8.40
CA GLN A 72 5.39 -1.87 -8.25
C GLN A 72 4.05 -1.83 -7.52
N VAL A 73 3.73 -0.74 -6.81
CA VAL A 73 2.40 -0.48 -6.24
C VAL A 73 1.53 0.24 -7.26
N PRO A 74 0.19 0.12 -7.19
CA PRO A 74 -0.69 0.87 -8.07
C PRO A 74 -0.58 2.38 -7.83
N TYR A 75 -0.67 3.16 -8.90
CA TYR A 75 -0.74 4.62 -8.84
C TYR A 75 -1.58 5.17 -9.98
N LEU A 76 -2.16 6.34 -9.80
CA LEU A 76 -2.95 7.04 -10.81
C LEU A 76 -2.11 8.12 -11.48
N ARG A 77 -2.11 8.14 -12.82
CA ARG A 77 -1.63 9.27 -13.62
C ARG A 77 -2.77 9.80 -14.47
N GLY A 78 -3.20 11.03 -14.19
CA GLY A 78 -4.39 11.62 -14.80
C GLY A 78 -5.63 10.79 -14.42
N ARG A 79 -6.06 9.91 -15.32
CA ARG A 79 -7.14 8.92 -15.07
C ARG A 79 -6.74 7.48 -15.34
N THR A 80 -5.45 7.22 -15.53
CA THR A 80 -4.95 5.88 -15.85
C THR A 80 -4.25 5.31 -14.64
N VAL A 81 -4.79 4.21 -14.11
CA VAL A 81 -4.15 3.42 -13.06
C VAL A 81 -3.03 2.60 -13.69
N GLN A 82 -1.81 2.77 -13.20
CA GLN A 82 -0.57 2.12 -13.61
C GLN A 82 0.06 1.41 -12.40
N GLY A 83 1.14 0.65 -12.60
CA GLY A 83 1.81 -0.10 -11.52
C GLY A 83 0.98 -1.28 -11.01
N GLY A 84 1.52 -2.06 -10.08
CA GLY A 84 0.87 -3.29 -9.60
C GLY A 84 0.95 -4.47 -10.58
N ILE A 85 0.10 -5.46 -10.35
CA ILE A 85 0.13 -6.79 -10.99
C ILE A 85 -0.60 -6.90 -12.34
N SER A 86 -1.14 -5.80 -12.88
CA SER A 86 -1.95 -5.82 -14.11
C SER A 86 -1.57 -4.70 -15.10
N SER A 87 -2.16 -4.72 -16.29
CA SER A 87 -1.95 -3.68 -17.31
C SER A 87 -2.50 -2.32 -16.85
N ALA A 88 -2.13 -1.25 -17.56
CA ALA A 88 -2.67 0.07 -17.29
C ALA A 88 -4.17 0.14 -17.62
N VAL A 89 -4.98 0.68 -16.70
CA VAL A 89 -6.44 0.76 -16.84
C VAL A 89 -6.91 2.21 -16.72
N LYS A 90 -7.67 2.70 -17.71
CA LYS A 90 -8.24 4.05 -17.67
C LYS A 90 -9.59 4.05 -16.95
N VAL A 91 -9.70 4.84 -15.88
CA VAL A 91 -10.97 5.10 -15.20
C VAL A 91 -11.83 6.03 -16.08
N PRO A 92 -13.02 5.61 -16.53
CA PRO A 92 -13.87 6.43 -17.39
C PRO A 92 -14.45 7.63 -16.65
N GLY A 93 -14.93 8.63 -17.38
CA GLY A 93 -15.54 9.83 -16.81
C GLY A 93 -14.55 10.93 -16.46
N SER A 94 -15.02 11.89 -15.64
CA SER A 94 -14.27 13.10 -15.24
C SER A 94 -14.31 13.37 -13.73
N VAL A 95 -14.97 12.51 -12.95
CA VAL A 95 -15.10 12.67 -11.49
C VAL A 95 -13.74 12.46 -10.83
N PRO A 96 -13.26 13.36 -9.95
CA PRO A 96 -12.00 13.18 -9.24
C PRO A 96 -11.89 11.81 -8.58
N VAL A 97 -10.73 11.18 -8.71
CA VAL A 97 -10.41 9.89 -8.08
C VAL A 97 -9.54 10.19 -6.86
N GLU A 98 -9.95 9.72 -5.69
CA GLU A 98 -9.29 9.99 -4.40
C GLU A 98 -8.50 8.77 -3.88
N ALA A 99 -8.90 7.55 -4.27
CA ALA A 99 -8.14 6.33 -3.95
C ALA A 99 -8.17 5.37 -5.14
N VAL A 100 -7.08 4.62 -5.32
CA VAL A 100 -7.02 3.51 -6.28
C VAL A 100 -6.38 2.31 -5.61
N ALA A 101 -6.88 1.12 -5.93
CA ALA A 101 -6.35 -0.14 -5.45
C ALA A 101 -6.48 -1.22 -6.54
N ARG A 102 -5.71 -2.30 -6.41
CA ARG A 102 -5.80 -3.45 -7.32
C ARG A 102 -6.02 -4.76 -6.58
N LEU A 103 -7.04 -5.48 -7.04
CA LEU A 103 -7.34 -6.86 -6.65
C LEU A 103 -7.14 -7.72 -7.90
N TRP A 104 -5.92 -8.25 -8.10
CA TRP A 104 -5.58 -9.00 -9.30
C TRP A 104 -5.80 -8.23 -10.62
N ASP A 105 -6.73 -8.70 -11.44
CA ASP A 105 -7.16 -8.13 -12.72
C ASP A 105 -8.23 -7.05 -12.55
N THR A 106 -8.72 -6.85 -11.32
CA THR A 106 -9.74 -5.88 -10.98
C THR A 106 -9.11 -4.60 -10.45
N THR A 107 -9.49 -3.48 -11.05
CA THR A 107 -9.12 -2.14 -10.58
C THR A 107 -10.27 -1.56 -9.77
N LEU A 108 -9.96 -1.04 -8.59
CA LEU A 108 -10.88 -0.36 -7.70
C LEU A 108 -10.51 1.12 -7.68
N ALA A 109 -11.46 2.00 -8.00
CA ALA A 109 -11.24 3.45 -8.00
C ALA A 109 -12.33 4.15 -7.20
N MET A 110 -11.96 4.83 -6.12
CA MET A 110 -12.86 5.63 -5.31
C MET A 110 -12.97 7.04 -5.92
N GLU A 111 -14.16 7.40 -6.36
CA GLU A 111 -14.49 8.69 -6.94
C GLU A 111 -15.25 9.57 -5.94
N VAL A 112 -14.89 10.84 -5.85
CA VAL A 112 -15.52 11.83 -4.95
C VAL A 112 -16.00 13.03 -5.79
N PRO A 113 -17.29 13.04 -6.19
CA PRO A 113 -17.85 14.12 -7.01
C PRO A 113 -17.91 15.47 -6.30
N ASP A 114 -18.19 15.43 -5.00
CA ASP A 114 -18.34 16.61 -4.14
C ASP A 114 -18.07 16.22 -2.69
N ALA A 115 -18.12 17.21 -1.79
CA ALA A 115 -17.81 17.02 -0.37
C ALA A 115 -18.75 16.07 0.37
N ASN A 116 -19.90 15.70 -0.21
CA ASN A 116 -20.94 14.91 0.45
C ASN A 116 -21.23 13.57 -0.24
N SER A 117 -20.45 13.21 -1.25
CA SER A 117 -20.69 11.99 -2.02
C SER A 117 -19.40 11.32 -2.42
N SER A 118 -19.46 9.99 -2.44
CA SER A 118 -18.35 9.13 -2.83
C SER A 118 -18.93 7.91 -3.54
N SER A 119 -18.13 7.27 -4.40
CA SER A 119 -18.50 5.99 -4.98
C SER A 119 -17.28 5.18 -5.37
N LEU A 120 -17.35 3.86 -5.18
CA LEU A 120 -16.35 2.94 -5.69
C LEU A 120 -16.76 2.46 -7.09
N VAL A 121 -15.86 2.66 -8.05
CA VAL A 121 -15.94 2.12 -9.40
C VAL A 121 -15.08 0.87 -9.48
N VAL A 122 -15.69 -0.25 -9.85
CA VAL A 122 -15.00 -1.52 -10.05
C VAL A 122 -14.84 -1.73 -11.55
N LEU A 123 -13.60 -1.88 -12.01
CA LEU A 123 -13.25 -2.12 -13.39
C LEU A 123 -12.58 -3.48 -13.55
N ASN A 124 -12.91 -4.19 -14.64
CA ASN A 124 -12.19 -5.40 -15.03
C ASN A 124 -10.88 -5.09 -15.76
N GLU A 125 -10.14 -6.11 -16.21
CA GLU A 125 -8.83 -5.96 -16.88
C GLU A 125 -8.89 -5.08 -18.14
N ALA A 126 -10.04 -5.04 -18.82
CA ALA A 126 -10.25 -4.26 -20.03
C ALA A 126 -10.61 -2.79 -19.74
N GLY A 127 -10.69 -2.40 -18.46
CA GLY A 127 -11.14 -1.07 -18.04
C GLY A 127 -12.64 -0.83 -18.21
N LYS A 128 -13.44 -1.90 -18.35
CA LYS A 128 -14.89 -1.79 -18.36
C LYS A 128 -15.41 -1.74 -16.93
N VAL A 129 -16.29 -0.76 -16.64
CA VAL A 129 -17.00 -0.69 -15.37
C VAL A 129 -17.95 -1.89 -15.25
N VAL A 130 -17.73 -2.72 -14.24
CA VAL A 130 -18.58 -3.88 -13.93
C VAL A 130 -19.49 -3.63 -12.74
N GLN A 131 -19.12 -2.70 -11.85
CA GLN A 131 -19.91 -2.34 -10.68
C GLN A 131 -19.63 -0.88 -10.28
N ARG A 132 -20.66 -0.21 -9.75
CA ARG A 132 -20.52 1.08 -9.06
C ARG A 132 -21.25 1.00 -7.72
N LEU A 133 -20.55 1.31 -6.64
CA LEU A 133 -21.09 1.26 -5.27
C LEU A 133 -21.09 2.67 -4.69
N PRO A 134 -22.24 3.23 -4.27
CA PRO A 134 -22.29 4.58 -3.68
C PRO A 134 -21.87 4.57 -2.21
N GLY A 135 -21.37 5.71 -1.72
CA GLY A 135 -21.08 5.97 -0.31
C GLY A 135 -19.88 5.18 0.24
N ILE A 136 -18.90 4.85 -0.61
CA ILE A 136 -17.66 4.21 -0.16
C ILE A 136 -16.67 5.29 0.26
N ASP A 137 -16.24 5.23 1.51
CA ASP A 137 -15.46 6.28 2.17
C ASP A 137 -14.00 5.89 2.43
N SER A 138 -13.69 4.59 2.35
CA SER A 138 -12.34 4.06 2.47
C SER A 138 -12.17 2.81 1.63
N LEU A 139 -10.94 2.58 1.16
CA LEU A 139 -10.55 1.47 0.29
C LEU A 139 -9.12 1.06 0.62
N VAL A 140 -8.90 -0.22 0.92
CA VAL A 140 -7.57 -0.80 1.16
C VAL A 140 -7.46 -2.17 0.51
N THR A 141 -6.29 -2.49 -0.03
CA THR A 141 -5.90 -3.82 -0.49
C THR A 141 -4.92 -4.49 0.46
N SER A 142 -4.97 -5.80 0.53
CA SER A 142 -3.94 -6.60 1.18
C SER A 142 -2.61 -6.46 0.44
N SER A 143 -1.48 -6.54 1.14
CA SER A 143 -0.13 -6.43 0.56
C SER A 143 0.17 -7.44 -0.56
N ASN A 144 -0.49 -8.60 -0.56
CA ASN A 144 -0.35 -9.62 -1.59
C ASN A 144 -1.33 -9.46 -2.77
N GLY A 145 -2.18 -8.42 -2.75
CA GLY A 145 -3.16 -8.13 -3.80
C GLY A 145 -4.29 -9.16 -3.96
N ASN A 146 -4.49 -10.06 -2.99
CA ASN A 146 -5.50 -11.14 -3.07
C ASN A 146 -6.81 -10.81 -2.35
N ALA A 147 -6.84 -9.73 -1.56
CA ALA A 147 -8.03 -9.25 -0.90
C ALA A 147 -8.10 -7.71 -0.93
N ALA A 148 -9.31 -7.20 -0.85
CA ALA A 148 -9.60 -5.80 -0.66
C ALA A 148 -10.71 -5.65 0.37
N ALA A 149 -10.69 -4.54 1.11
CA ALA A 149 -11.80 -4.14 1.94
C ALA A 149 -12.11 -2.66 1.71
N TYR A 150 -13.39 -2.33 1.83
CA TYR A 150 -13.88 -0.98 1.71
C TYR A 150 -15.05 -0.78 2.65
N ALA A 151 -15.20 0.42 3.18
CA ALA A 151 -16.27 0.74 4.11
C ALA A 151 -17.17 1.85 3.59
N THR A 152 -18.44 1.73 3.94
CA THR A 152 -19.34 2.88 4.05
C THR A 152 -19.36 3.29 5.53
N GLY A 153 -19.32 4.58 5.83
CA GLY A 153 -19.13 5.00 7.22
C GLY A 153 -19.49 6.43 7.56
N GLY A 154 -19.96 7.19 6.58
CA GLY A 154 -20.42 8.55 6.81
C GLY A 154 -19.32 9.60 6.82
N ARG A 155 -18.09 9.30 6.39
CA ARG A 155 -17.00 10.31 6.39
C ARG A 155 -17.38 11.56 5.61
N TYR A 156 -18.06 11.40 4.48
CA TYR A 156 -18.56 12.51 3.66
C TYR A 156 -20.02 12.89 3.96
N THR A 157 -20.82 11.95 4.49
CA THR A 157 -22.28 12.19 4.66
C THR A 157 -22.70 12.51 6.10
N GLY A 158 -21.81 12.36 7.07
CA GLY A 158 -22.09 12.52 8.51
C GLY A 158 -23.12 11.53 9.06
N ARG A 159 -23.37 10.41 8.37
CA ARG A 159 -24.43 9.46 8.74
C ARG A 159 -23.96 8.47 9.80
N ASP A 160 -24.89 8.06 10.65
CA ASP A 160 -24.70 6.98 11.61
C ASP A 160 -24.73 5.63 10.90
N GLY A 161 -23.83 4.76 11.34
CA GLY A 161 -23.73 3.40 10.86
C GLY A 161 -23.09 3.29 9.48
N GLY A 162 -22.74 2.05 9.16
CA GLY A 162 -22.21 1.71 7.86
C GLY A 162 -21.91 0.24 7.74
N THR A 163 -21.22 -0.10 6.67
CA THR A 163 -20.93 -1.48 6.30
C THR A 163 -19.46 -1.60 5.92
N VAL A 164 -18.81 -2.65 6.41
CA VAL A 164 -17.46 -3.01 5.94
C VAL A 164 -17.60 -4.21 5.03
N HIS A 165 -17.10 -4.06 3.80
CA HIS A 165 -17.08 -5.12 2.81
C HIS A 165 -15.67 -5.69 2.74
N PHE A 166 -15.55 -7.01 2.72
CA PHE A 166 -14.33 -7.75 2.44
C PHE A 166 -14.53 -8.59 1.19
N ARG A 167 -13.65 -8.42 0.20
CA ARG A 167 -13.70 -9.09 -1.09
C ARG A 167 -12.39 -9.82 -1.37
N THR A 168 -12.50 -11.04 -1.89
CA THR A 168 -11.35 -11.78 -2.45
C THR A 168 -11.47 -11.91 -3.96
N THR A 169 -10.49 -12.56 -4.60
CA THR A 169 -10.46 -12.80 -6.05
C THR A 169 -11.65 -13.62 -6.58
N ASP A 170 -12.43 -14.27 -5.71
CA ASP A 170 -13.65 -14.97 -6.08
C ASP A 170 -14.86 -14.05 -6.32
N ASN A 171 -14.67 -12.73 -6.14
CA ASN A 171 -15.68 -11.67 -6.29
C ASN A 171 -16.91 -11.83 -5.38
N LYS A 172 -16.77 -12.52 -4.25
CA LYS A 172 -17.82 -12.55 -3.21
C LYS A 172 -17.49 -11.59 -2.09
N ASP A 173 -18.44 -10.72 -1.79
CA ASP A 173 -18.36 -9.84 -0.62
C ASP A 173 -18.84 -10.60 0.62
N VAL A 174 -18.03 -10.54 1.67
CA VAL A 174 -18.48 -10.71 3.04
C VAL A 174 -18.76 -9.31 3.59
N ILE A 175 -19.86 -9.15 4.32
CA ILE A 175 -20.30 -7.85 4.83
C ILE A 175 -20.41 -7.91 6.35
N LEU A 176 -19.83 -6.92 7.03
CA LEU A 176 -20.08 -6.61 8.42
C LEU A 176 -20.97 -5.36 8.50
N ASP A 177 -22.14 -5.50 9.12
CA ASP A 177 -22.98 -4.37 9.48
C ASP A 177 -22.46 -3.73 10.78
N HIS A 178 -22.22 -2.42 10.75
CA HIS A 178 -21.75 -1.67 11.90
C HIS A 178 -22.73 -0.54 12.24
N ALA A 179 -23.96 -0.92 12.63
CA ALA A 179 -25.13 -0.05 12.68
C ALA A 179 -25.03 1.21 13.57
N ARG A 180 -24.07 1.26 14.49
CA ARG A 180 -23.89 2.39 15.43
C ARG A 180 -22.52 3.08 15.32
N ALA A 181 -21.63 2.61 14.45
CA ALA A 181 -20.34 3.27 14.28
C ALA A 181 -20.46 4.47 13.36
N ARG A 182 -19.59 5.44 13.58
CA ARG A 182 -19.37 6.60 12.71
C ARG A 182 -17.94 6.62 12.24
N ASP A 183 -17.71 7.30 11.12
CA ASP A 183 -16.39 7.50 10.51
C ASP A 183 -15.62 6.19 10.34
N ILE A 184 -16.31 5.19 9.80
CA ILE A 184 -15.76 3.85 9.57
C ILE A 184 -14.71 3.94 8.45
N GLU A 185 -13.47 3.58 8.79
CA GLU A 185 -12.34 3.56 7.87
C GLU A 185 -11.64 2.21 7.94
N VAL A 186 -11.43 1.58 6.78
CA VAL A 186 -10.57 0.40 6.67
C VAL A 186 -9.12 0.85 6.70
N LEU A 187 -8.34 0.31 7.64
CA LEU A 187 -6.92 0.63 7.79
C LEU A 187 -6.00 -0.43 7.17
N ALA A 188 -6.38 -1.70 7.23
CA ALA A 188 -5.57 -2.80 6.69
C ALA A 188 -6.42 -4.05 6.42
N VAL A 189 -5.91 -4.89 5.53
CA VAL A 189 -6.39 -6.25 5.29
C VAL A 189 -5.22 -7.21 5.42
N VAL A 190 -5.32 -8.13 6.39
CA VAL A 190 -4.32 -9.17 6.64
C VAL A 190 -5.02 -10.52 6.58
N ASP A 191 -4.69 -11.30 5.56
CA ASP A 191 -5.39 -12.54 5.22
C ASP A 191 -6.91 -12.35 5.13
N ARG A 192 -7.65 -12.86 6.11
CA ARG A 192 -9.11 -12.79 6.23
C ARG A 192 -9.59 -11.85 7.33
N THR A 193 -8.69 -10.99 7.81
CA THR A 193 -8.91 -10.06 8.92
C THR A 193 -8.85 -8.62 8.39
N VAL A 194 -9.85 -7.83 8.74
CA VAL A 194 -9.96 -6.41 8.40
C VAL A 194 -9.78 -5.59 9.67
N TYR A 195 -8.90 -4.60 9.59
CA TYR A 195 -8.64 -3.66 10.68
C TYR A 195 -9.39 -2.36 10.39
N ILE A 196 -10.24 -1.96 11.33
CA ILE A 196 -11.23 -0.90 11.13
C ILE A 196 -11.00 0.18 12.19
N SER A 197 -10.90 1.43 11.78
CA SER A 197 -11.07 2.58 12.67
C SER A 197 -12.54 2.97 12.68
N SER A 198 -13.12 3.18 13.85
CA SER A 198 -14.43 3.80 13.95
C SER A 198 -14.62 4.51 15.29
N ARG A 199 -15.63 5.38 15.41
CA ARG A 199 -16.02 5.99 16.68
C ARG A 199 -17.47 5.63 17.02
N PRO A 200 -17.83 5.45 18.30
CA PRO A 200 -19.19 5.09 18.68
C PRO A 200 -20.17 6.27 18.58
N GLU A 201 -19.70 7.51 18.75
CA GLU A 201 -20.51 8.73 18.64
C GLU A 201 -19.67 9.95 18.21
N ASP A 202 -20.34 11.07 17.94
CA ASP A 202 -19.68 12.33 17.59
C ASP A 202 -18.84 12.87 18.75
N GLY A 203 -17.64 13.36 18.43
CA GLY A 203 -16.71 13.90 19.43
C GLY A 203 -15.94 12.83 20.20
N GLU A 204 -16.34 11.56 20.14
CA GLU A 204 -15.57 10.47 20.70
C GLU A 204 -14.31 10.15 19.90
N THR A 205 -13.33 9.58 20.58
CA THR A 205 -12.04 9.24 19.98
C THR A 205 -12.17 7.93 19.19
N PRO A 206 -11.83 7.91 17.89
CA PRO A 206 -11.84 6.67 17.11
C PRO A 206 -10.97 5.59 17.77
N SER A 207 -11.41 4.35 17.69
CA SER A 207 -10.72 3.18 18.22
C SER A 207 -10.53 2.14 17.11
N LEU A 208 -9.52 1.29 17.28
CA LEU A 208 -9.26 0.19 16.37
C LEU A 208 -10.12 -1.03 16.71
N HIS A 209 -10.76 -1.59 15.71
CA HIS A 209 -11.52 -2.82 15.75
C HIS A 209 -10.92 -3.85 14.80
N ILE A 210 -11.01 -5.13 15.17
CA ILE A 210 -10.51 -6.26 14.38
C ILE A 210 -11.71 -7.11 13.96
N TRP A 211 -11.94 -7.24 12.67
CA TRP A 211 -13.01 -8.07 12.14
C TRP A 211 -12.44 -9.25 11.35
N HIS A 212 -12.76 -10.47 11.78
CA HIS A 212 -12.51 -11.67 11.00
C HIS A 212 -13.70 -11.94 10.06
N SER A 213 -13.44 -12.19 8.77
CA SER A 213 -14.49 -12.34 7.74
C SER A 213 -15.40 -13.57 7.91
N ASP A 214 -15.22 -14.39 8.94
CA ASP A 214 -16.13 -15.47 9.34
C ASP A 214 -16.94 -15.13 10.62
N ALA A 215 -16.63 -14.00 11.26
CA ALA A 215 -17.34 -13.47 12.40
C ALA A 215 -18.43 -12.47 11.98
N ASN A 216 -19.47 -12.39 12.80
CA ASN A 216 -20.58 -11.44 12.63
C ASN A 216 -20.39 -10.13 13.41
N MET A 217 -19.27 -9.98 14.13
CA MET A 217 -18.93 -8.81 14.92
C MET A 217 -17.43 -8.54 14.87
N ALA A 218 -17.04 -7.28 15.07
CA ALA A 218 -15.65 -6.89 15.25
C ALA A 218 -15.28 -6.87 16.74
N GLU A 219 -14.03 -7.18 17.05
CA GLU A 219 -13.45 -7.09 18.38
C GLU A 219 -12.83 -5.73 18.65
N ASP A 220 -13.07 -5.17 19.83
CA ASP A 220 -12.47 -3.90 20.23
C ASP A 220 -11.01 -4.05 20.67
N THR A 221 -10.18 -3.08 20.32
CA THR A 221 -8.81 -2.97 20.81
C THR A 221 -8.56 -1.64 21.52
N LYS A 222 -7.50 -1.58 22.32
CA LYS A 222 -7.13 -0.39 23.10
C LYS A 222 -6.20 0.58 22.34
N VAL A 223 -6.35 0.69 21.02
CA VAL A 223 -5.56 1.63 20.21
C VAL A 223 -6.44 2.83 19.88
N ALA A 224 -6.13 3.97 20.51
CA ALA A 224 -6.82 5.23 20.28
C ALA A 224 -6.28 5.93 19.02
N ARG A 225 -7.19 6.49 18.22
CA ARG A 225 -6.93 7.18 16.94
C ARG A 225 -5.96 6.36 16.07
N PRO A 226 -6.30 5.12 15.71
CA PRO A 226 -5.43 4.31 14.89
C PRO A 226 -5.25 4.96 13.52
N VAL A 227 -4.03 4.91 13.00
CA VAL A 227 -3.67 5.49 11.69
C VAL A 227 -3.15 4.46 10.71
N ALA A 228 -2.56 3.36 11.22
CA ALA A 228 -2.20 2.21 10.40
C ALA A 228 -2.03 0.95 11.24
N VAL A 229 -2.08 -0.19 10.55
CA VAL A 229 -1.75 -1.50 11.07
C VAL A 229 -0.68 -2.13 10.18
N SER A 230 0.27 -2.85 10.77
CA SER A 230 1.30 -3.54 10.01
C SER A 230 0.71 -4.60 9.07
N PRO A 231 1.37 -4.92 7.95
CA PRO A 231 0.88 -5.92 7.00
C PRO A 231 0.77 -7.35 7.54
N ASP A 232 1.41 -7.65 8.67
CA ASP A 232 1.26 -8.91 9.41
C ASP A 232 0.24 -8.85 10.56
N GLY A 233 -0.39 -7.68 10.78
CA GLY A 233 -1.39 -7.48 11.83
C GLY A 233 -0.84 -7.46 13.26
N THR A 234 0.47 -7.41 13.47
CA THR A 234 1.07 -7.49 14.81
C THR A 234 1.30 -6.14 15.48
N LEU A 235 1.39 -5.06 14.71
CA LEU A 235 1.64 -3.70 15.18
C LEU A 235 0.53 -2.77 14.72
N ALA A 236 0.19 -1.78 15.55
CA ALA A 236 -0.67 -0.67 15.16
C ALA A 236 -0.01 0.65 15.54
N ALA A 237 -0.09 1.63 14.64
CA ALA A 237 0.25 3.01 14.91
C ALA A 237 -1.03 3.78 15.31
N GLY A 238 -0.93 4.65 16.31
CA GLY A 238 -2.05 5.49 16.75
C GLY A 238 -1.62 6.82 17.33
N LEU A 239 -2.58 7.70 17.58
CA LEU A 239 -2.39 9.09 18.06
C LEU A 239 -3.04 9.32 19.44
N PRO A 240 -2.47 8.79 20.54
CA PRO A 240 -3.06 8.92 21.87
C PRO A 240 -3.05 10.36 22.40
N VAL A 241 -2.17 11.21 21.87
CA VAL A 241 -2.16 12.64 22.15
C VAL A 241 -2.38 13.36 20.83
N PHE A 242 -3.53 14.02 20.71
CA PHE A 242 -3.90 14.83 19.56
C PHE A 242 -4.67 16.05 20.07
N THR A 243 -3.96 17.14 20.32
CA THR A 243 -4.50 18.38 20.89
C THR A 243 -3.90 19.58 20.18
N ASP A 244 -4.49 20.75 20.37
CA ASP A 244 -3.94 22.02 19.86
C ASP A 244 -2.52 22.32 20.39
N SER A 245 -2.15 21.72 21.53
CA SER A 245 -0.86 21.90 22.19
C SER A 245 0.21 20.89 21.77
N GLY A 246 -0.15 19.87 20.98
CA GLY A 246 0.81 18.88 20.50
C GLY A 246 0.19 17.55 20.07
N LEU A 247 1.03 16.79 19.36
CA LEU A 247 0.73 15.46 18.82
C LEU A 247 1.81 14.47 19.26
N CYS A 248 1.40 13.28 19.70
CA CYS A 248 2.29 12.15 19.87
C CYS A 248 1.70 10.90 19.22
N SER A 249 2.55 10.18 18.49
CA SER A 249 2.26 8.86 17.95
C SER A 249 2.85 7.75 18.82
N VAL A 250 2.22 6.59 18.78
CA VAL A 250 2.70 5.35 19.41
C VAL A 250 2.67 4.22 18.41
N VAL A 251 3.54 3.23 18.62
CA VAL A 251 3.39 1.89 18.06
C VAL A 251 3.03 0.94 19.18
N THR A 252 1.97 0.16 18.97
CA THR A 252 1.44 -0.82 19.92
C THR A 252 1.56 -2.22 19.33
N ASP A 253 2.14 -3.14 20.10
CA ASP A 253 2.10 -4.57 19.80
C ASP A 253 0.70 -5.08 20.14
N LEU A 254 -0.06 -5.47 19.11
CA LEU A 254 -1.46 -5.91 19.24
C LEU A 254 -1.56 -7.26 19.95
N SER A 255 -0.59 -8.15 19.73
CA SER A 255 -0.55 -9.47 20.37
C SER A 255 -0.32 -9.37 21.88
N LYS A 256 0.59 -8.47 22.29
CA LYS A 256 0.92 -8.23 23.70
C LYS A 256 0.06 -7.14 24.35
N ARG A 257 -0.77 -6.47 23.57
CA ARG A 257 -1.61 -5.31 23.98
C ARG A 257 -0.80 -4.26 24.74
N ARG A 258 0.41 -3.97 24.27
CA ARG A 258 1.35 -3.07 24.95
C ARG A 258 1.99 -2.09 23.98
N GLN A 259 2.07 -0.83 24.39
CA GLN A 259 2.86 0.18 23.70
C GLN A 259 4.32 -0.28 23.60
N GLN A 260 4.85 -0.32 22.38
CA GLN A 260 6.23 -0.69 22.13
C GLN A 260 7.15 0.53 22.26
N TRP A 261 6.77 1.64 21.64
CA TRP A 261 7.47 2.93 21.76
C TRP A 261 6.53 4.09 21.42
N ARG A 262 6.99 5.32 21.71
CA ARG A 262 6.26 6.57 21.49
C ARG A 262 7.20 7.61 20.88
N THR A 263 6.66 8.48 20.02
CA THR A 263 7.34 9.69 19.55
C THR A 263 6.36 10.87 19.53
N CYS A 264 6.87 12.07 19.78
CA CYS A 264 6.11 13.32 19.59
C CYS A 264 6.77 14.22 18.52
N GLN A 265 7.80 13.70 17.85
CA GLN A 265 8.49 14.37 16.75
C GLN A 265 7.94 13.95 15.38
N TYR A 266 7.12 12.90 15.35
CA TYR A 266 6.59 12.36 14.12
C TYR A 266 5.12 11.95 14.30
N ARG A 267 4.30 12.31 13.33
CA ARG A 267 3.01 11.67 13.06
C ARG A 267 3.27 10.44 12.22
N LEU A 268 3.02 9.26 12.75
CA LEU A 268 3.16 8.01 12.00
C LEU A 268 2.04 7.86 10.98
N ASP A 269 2.36 7.16 9.90
CA ASP A 269 1.46 6.91 8.77
C ASP A 269 1.45 5.40 8.51
N SER A 270 2.06 4.90 7.43
CA SER A 270 2.04 3.48 7.03
C SER A 270 3.31 2.67 7.40
N PHE A 271 3.16 1.35 7.55
CA PHE A 271 4.26 0.40 7.78
C PHE A 271 4.76 -0.19 6.46
N SER A 272 6.05 -0.55 6.39
CA SER A 272 6.60 -1.30 5.27
C SER A 272 6.06 -2.74 5.20
N PRO A 273 6.01 -3.38 4.02
CA PRO A 273 5.47 -4.73 3.83
C PRO A 273 5.92 -5.80 4.84
N GLY A 274 7.21 -5.81 5.21
CA GLY A 274 7.78 -6.75 6.18
C GLY A 274 8.16 -6.12 7.52
N ASN A 275 7.58 -4.97 7.87
CA ASN A 275 7.76 -4.29 9.16
C ASN A 275 9.20 -3.89 9.48
N ALA A 276 10.00 -3.60 8.46
CA ALA A 276 11.32 -3.01 8.65
C ALA A 276 11.21 -1.58 9.19
N PHE A 277 10.26 -0.79 8.66
CA PHE A 277 10.10 0.61 9.05
C PHE A 277 8.62 1.05 9.07
N VAL A 278 8.40 2.23 9.65
CA VAL A 278 7.14 2.99 9.60
C VAL A 278 7.42 4.39 9.08
N LEU A 279 6.57 4.88 8.18
CA LEU A 279 6.63 6.24 7.68
C LEU A 279 6.16 7.23 8.75
N GLY A 280 6.81 8.38 8.80
CA GLY A 280 6.52 9.45 9.73
C GLY A 280 6.69 10.82 9.10
N TYR A 281 5.73 11.70 9.36
CA TYR A 281 5.73 13.10 8.95
C TYR A 281 5.95 13.99 10.18
N PRO A 282 6.32 15.28 10.01
CA PRO A 282 6.30 16.24 11.11
C PRO A 282 4.96 16.22 11.88
N PRO A 283 4.95 16.53 13.19
CA PRO A 283 3.76 16.35 14.03
C PRO A 283 2.61 17.29 13.65
N ASN A 284 2.92 18.42 13.01
CA ASN A 284 1.94 19.39 12.51
C ASN A 284 1.72 19.27 10.99
N ALA A 285 1.96 18.07 10.43
CA ALA A 285 1.68 17.77 9.03
C ALA A 285 0.18 17.91 8.74
N GLY A 286 -0.16 18.40 7.56
CA GLY A 286 -1.51 18.77 7.14
C GLY A 286 -1.55 19.97 6.18
N SER A 287 -0.42 20.35 5.59
CA SER A 287 -0.40 21.38 4.55
C SER A 287 -1.25 20.90 3.37
N PRO A 288 -2.17 21.73 2.81
CA PRO A 288 -3.00 21.35 1.67
C PRO A 288 -2.17 21.04 0.40
N TYR A 289 -0.88 21.39 0.42
CA TYR A 289 0.06 21.13 -0.66
C TYR A 289 1.18 20.19 -0.24
N GLY A 290 0.97 19.33 0.76
CA GLY A 290 1.94 18.32 1.19
C GLY A 290 3.03 18.85 2.11
N GLU A 291 3.88 17.93 2.54
CA GLU A 291 4.92 18.14 3.54
C GLU A 291 6.28 18.43 2.93
N SER A 292 7.11 19.20 3.62
CA SER A 292 8.50 19.45 3.19
C SER A 292 9.47 18.36 3.63
N ALA A 293 9.01 17.42 4.46
CA ALA A 293 9.82 16.33 4.97
C ALA A 293 8.99 15.07 5.23
N ALA A 294 9.60 13.92 4.94
CA ALA A 294 9.10 12.60 5.33
C ALA A 294 10.26 11.79 5.90
N SER A 295 10.00 10.97 6.91
CA SER A 295 11.00 10.13 7.56
C SER A 295 10.54 8.69 7.62
N VAL A 296 11.49 7.77 7.64
CA VAL A 296 11.26 6.38 8.02
C VAL A 296 11.93 6.12 9.36
N LEU A 297 11.17 5.51 10.25
CA LEU A 297 11.61 5.13 11.57
C LEU A 297 11.64 3.60 11.62
N ASP A 298 12.65 3.03 12.26
CA ASP A 298 12.71 1.61 12.54
C ASP A 298 11.46 1.20 13.32
N ALA A 299 10.68 0.25 12.78
CA ALA A 299 9.36 -0.08 13.31
C ALA A 299 9.44 -0.66 14.74
N LYS A 300 10.59 -1.21 15.13
CA LYS A 300 10.77 -1.86 16.43
C LYS A 300 11.19 -0.89 17.53
N THR A 301 11.97 0.12 17.19
CA THR A 301 12.66 1.00 18.15
C THR A 301 12.22 2.45 18.06
N GLY A 302 11.56 2.87 16.97
CA GLY A 302 11.20 4.26 16.71
C GLY A 302 12.40 5.15 16.41
N LYS A 303 13.57 4.59 16.13
CA LYS A 303 14.76 5.37 15.73
C LYS A 303 14.63 5.80 14.28
N VAL A 304 14.91 7.06 13.99
CA VAL A 304 14.95 7.58 12.61
C VAL A 304 16.06 6.89 11.84
N VAL A 305 15.71 6.28 10.71
CA VAL A 305 16.65 5.63 9.79
C VAL A 305 17.02 6.59 8.65
N ARG A 306 16.03 7.29 8.11
CA ARG A 306 16.20 8.27 7.03
C ARG A 306 15.13 9.35 7.09
N THR A 307 15.48 10.53 6.59
CA THR A 307 14.60 11.65 6.32
C THR A 307 14.87 12.15 4.91
N TRP A 308 13.82 12.36 4.14
CA TRP A 308 13.88 13.05 2.86
C TRP A 308 13.24 14.42 2.99
N LEU A 309 13.83 15.40 2.32
CA LEU A 309 13.40 16.78 2.25
C LEU A 309 13.03 17.11 0.81
N ALA A 310 11.94 17.83 0.60
CA ALA A 310 11.52 18.32 -0.70
C ALA A 310 10.71 19.61 -0.55
N GLU A 311 10.40 20.26 -1.68
CA GLU A 311 9.46 21.38 -1.71
C GLU A 311 8.05 20.92 -1.29
N SER A 312 7.61 19.77 -1.79
CA SER A 312 6.29 19.21 -1.48
C SER A 312 6.27 17.69 -1.70
N LEU A 313 5.94 16.97 -0.63
CA LEU A 313 5.64 15.53 -0.59
C LEU A 313 4.16 15.38 -0.18
N ARG A 314 3.29 15.09 -1.15
CA ARG A 314 1.84 15.01 -0.86
C ARG A 314 1.43 13.67 -0.24
N ASN A 315 2.14 12.62 -0.61
CA ASN A 315 1.92 11.28 -0.10
C ASN A 315 3.22 10.47 -0.18
N ALA A 316 3.30 9.39 0.58
CA ALA A 316 4.37 8.41 0.51
C ALA A 316 3.83 7.01 0.81
N VAL A 317 4.29 6.02 0.07
CA VAL A 317 3.90 4.62 0.26
C VAL A 317 5.16 3.74 0.26
N PRO A 318 5.32 2.81 1.21
CA PRO A 318 6.38 1.82 1.16
C PRO A 318 6.15 0.87 -0.03
N GLU A 319 7.10 0.79 -0.97
CA GLU A 319 7.06 -0.20 -2.07
C GLU A 319 7.49 -1.58 -1.57
N ASP A 320 8.53 -1.60 -0.72
CA ASP A 320 9.05 -2.79 -0.05
C ASP A 320 9.80 -2.37 1.24
N ASP A 321 10.58 -3.27 1.84
CA ASP A 321 11.30 -3.01 3.10
C ASP A 321 12.58 -2.17 2.96
N ASP A 322 12.95 -1.76 1.75
CA ASP A 322 14.06 -0.85 1.50
C ASP A 322 13.72 0.28 0.52
N HIS A 323 12.48 0.39 0.04
CA HIS A 323 12.06 1.44 -0.90
C HIS A 323 10.79 2.15 -0.46
N VAL A 324 10.82 3.48 -0.55
CA VAL A 324 9.67 4.36 -0.38
C VAL A 324 9.40 5.09 -1.68
N LEU A 325 8.13 5.15 -2.07
CA LEU A 325 7.64 5.97 -3.17
C LEU A 325 7.06 7.26 -2.61
N PHE A 326 7.44 8.38 -3.21
CA PHE A 326 6.95 9.71 -2.86
C PHE A 326 6.13 10.28 -4.02
N GLU A 327 4.96 10.82 -3.70
CA GLU A 327 4.24 11.77 -4.55
C GLU A 327 4.92 13.13 -4.42
N TRP A 328 5.94 13.35 -5.23
CA TRP A 328 6.75 14.56 -5.21
C TRP A 328 6.16 15.62 -6.14
N HIS A 329 6.19 16.87 -5.69
CA HIS A 329 5.77 18.04 -6.46
C HIS A 329 6.87 19.09 -6.49
N ASP A 330 7.03 19.75 -7.65
CA ASP A 330 8.08 20.77 -7.84
C ASP A 330 7.81 22.09 -7.12
N GLN A 331 6.60 22.28 -6.61
CA GLN A 331 6.20 23.41 -5.79
C GLN A 331 4.98 23.07 -4.94
N ALA A 332 4.83 23.75 -3.81
CA ALA A 332 3.63 23.69 -2.99
C ALA A 332 2.50 24.54 -3.62
N GLY A 333 1.73 23.96 -4.54
CA GLY A 333 0.59 24.67 -5.15
C GLY A 333 -0.21 23.88 -6.18
N PRO A 334 -1.34 24.42 -6.66
CA PRO A 334 -2.27 23.71 -7.55
C PRO A 334 -1.73 23.47 -8.97
N LYS A 335 -0.71 24.21 -9.41
CA LYS A 335 -0.11 24.11 -10.76
C LYS A 335 1.26 23.40 -10.77
N SER A 336 1.58 22.68 -9.70
CA SER A 336 2.83 21.91 -9.61
C SER A 336 2.86 20.78 -10.63
N ARG A 337 4.03 20.52 -11.21
CA ARG A 337 4.30 19.23 -11.86
C ARG A 337 4.60 18.20 -10.77
N SER A 338 4.27 16.95 -11.07
CA SER A 338 4.42 15.84 -10.14
C SER A 338 5.13 14.66 -10.78
N ALA A 339 5.82 13.88 -9.96
CA ALA A 339 6.41 12.60 -10.33
C ALA A 339 6.36 11.64 -9.13
N VAL A 340 6.37 10.34 -9.42
CA VAL A 340 6.69 9.34 -8.41
C VAL A 340 8.21 9.28 -8.31
N VAL A 341 8.73 9.59 -7.12
CA VAL A 341 10.15 9.43 -6.79
C VAL A 341 10.31 8.20 -5.93
N ARG A 342 11.18 7.27 -6.31
CA ARG A 342 11.53 6.11 -5.51
C ARG A 342 12.85 6.37 -4.79
N CYS A 343 12.88 6.18 -3.48
CA CYS A 343 14.09 6.32 -2.69
C CYS A 343 14.39 5.05 -1.89
N THR A 344 15.66 4.66 -1.87
CA THR A 344 16.17 3.53 -1.10
C THR A 344 16.45 3.95 0.35
N VAL A 345 15.91 3.24 1.33
CA VAL A 345 16.02 3.56 2.76
C VAL A 345 17.46 3.39 3.26
N SER A 346 18.10 2.29 2.90
CA SER A 346 19.45 1.90 3.34
C SER A 346 20.55 2.83 2.82
N THR A 347 20.41 3.35 1.59
CA THR A 347 21.43 4.20 0.96
C THR A 347 21.05 5.68 0.90
N GLY A 348 19.75 5.99 0.91
CA GLY A 348 19.22 7.34 0.68
C GLY A 348 19.20 7.74 -0.80
N GLN A 349 19.62 6.87 -1.73
CA GLN A 349 19.59 7.18 -3.17
C GLN A 349 18.15 7.26 -3.67
N CYS A 350 17.90 8.13 -4.65
CA CYS A 350 16.58 8.31 -5.25
C CYS A 350 16.64 8.29 -6.78
N GLU A 351 15.53 7.93 -7.40
CA GLU A 351 15.33 7.88 -8.85
C GLU A 351 13.90 8.30 -9.23
N LEU A 352 13.71 8.75 -10.46
CA LEU A 352 12.39 9.02 -11.03
C LEU A 352 11.72 7.70 -11.44
N ALA A 353 10.71 7.28 -10.68
CA ALA A 353 9.90 6.11 -11.00
C ALA A 353 8.78 6.43 -12.02
N SER A 354 8.42 7.70 -12.17
CA SER A 354 7.57 8.17 -13.27
C SER A 354 8.13 9.44 -13.92
N PRO A 355 7.81 9.72 -15.20
CA PRO A 355 8.11 11.01 -15.79
C PRO A 355 7.46 12.18 -15.03
N LEU A 356 8.11 13.33 -15.05
CA LEU A 356 7.57 14.59 -14.53
C LEU A 356 6.41 15.07 -15.43
N SER A 357 5.25 15.34 -14.83
CA SER A 357 4.03 15.67 -15.58
C SER A 357 3.15 16.67 -14.83
N PRO A 358 2.42 17.56 -15.52
CA PRO A 358 1.39 18.40 -14.90
C PRO A 358 0.10 17.62 -14.56
N GLU A 359 -0.02 16.36 -15.00
CA GLU A 359 -1.20 15.55 -14.73
C GLU A 359 -1.33 15.23 -13.21
N PRO A 360 -2.56 15.06 -12.70
CA PRO A 360 -2.80 14.59 -11.34
C PRO A 360 -2.07 13.29 -11.02
N LEU A 361 -1.49 13.21 -9.81
CA LEU A 361 -0.85 12.01 -9.24
C LEU A 361 -1.71 11.54 -8.08
N LEU A 362 -1.70 10.23 -7.87
CA LEU A 362 -2.13 9.64 -6.62
C LEU A 362 -1.40 8.31 -6.47
N LEU A 363 -0.71 8.11 -5.35
CA LEU A 363 -0.26 6.77 -4.96
C LEU A 363 -1.45 5.97 -4.44
N GLY A 364 -1.59 4.72 -4.91
CA GLY A 364 -2.63 3.79 -4.48
C GLY A 364 -2.17 2.88 -3.33
N SER A 365 -3.11 2.04 -2.88
CA SER A 365 -2.87 0.96 -1.91
C SER A 365 -2.71 -0.40 -2.57
#